data_AF-A0A6P0TCU1-F1
#
_entry.id   AF-A0A6P0TCU1-F1
#
_cell.length_a   1.000
_cell.length_b   1.000
_cell.length_c   1.000
_cell.angle_alpha   90.00
_cell.angle_beta   90.00
_cell.angle_gamma   90.00
#
_symmetry.space_group_name_H-M   'P 1'
#
loop_
_entity.id
_entity.type
_entity.pdbx_description
1 polymer ?
#
loop_
_entity_poly.entity_id
_entity_poly.type
_entity_poly.pdbx_seq_one_letter_code
_entity_poly.pdbx_strand_id
1 'polypeptide(L)' 'MTRTPYKWTIDRYHSAIDAGLFDSQVVELLQGDIVVIVPEREPHACYSSKGAEYLRRLLGERAAK' A
#
# COMPACT_ATOMS: atom_id res chain seq x y z
N MET A 1 -11.20 -20.67 -24.00
CA MET A 1 -10.57 -19.37 -24.34
C MET A 1 -9.48 -19.10 -23.32
N THR A 2 -8.24 -18.95 -23.75
CA THR A 2 -7.11 -18.61 -22.86
C THR A 2 -6.94 -17.10 -22.86
N ARG A 3 -7.02 -16.45 -21.70
CA ARG A 3 -6.74 -15.01 -21.54
C ARG A 3 -5.43 -14.86 -20.80
N THR A 4 -4.52 -14.06 -21.34
CA THR A 4 -3.27 -13.68 -20.69
C THR A 4 -3.47 -12.29 -20.07
N PRO A 5 -3.24 -12.12 -18.75
CA PRO A 5 -3.38 -10.82 -18.12
C PRO A 5 -2.29 -9.86 -18.60
N TYR A 6 -2.67 -8.59 -18.79
CA TYR A 6 -1.72 -7.52 -19.06
C TYR A 6 -0.90 -7.22 -17.80
N LYS A 7 0.43 -7.11 -17.94
CA LYS A 7 1.33 -6.76 -16.85
C LYS A 7 1.57 -5.26 -16.78
N TRP A 8 1.27 -4.69 -15.62
CA TRP A 8 1.39 -3.28 -15.33
C TRP A 8 2.83 -2.88 -15.00
N THR A 9 3.18 -1.65 -15.37
CA THR A 9 4.41 -0.99 -14.94
C THR A 9 4.11 -0.03 -13.79
N ILE A 10 5.15 0.34 -13.04
CA ILE A 10 5.07 1.30 -11.93
C ILE A 10 4.53 2.66 -12.44
N ASP A 11 5.04 3.18 -13.55
CA ASP A 11 4.61 4.47 -14.09
C ASP A 11 3.13 4.49 -14.46
N ARG A 12 2.62 3.40 -15.06
CA ARG A 12 1.21 3.26 -15.42
C ARG A 12 0.33 3.15 -14.18
N TYR A 13 0.81 2.47 -13.15
CA TYR A 13 0.10 2.35 -11.89
C TYR A 13 -0.09 3.72 -11.23
N HIS A 14 0.98 4.53 -11.11
CA HIS A 14 0.87 5.89 -10.56
C HIS A 14 -0.02 6.80 -11.40
N SER A 15 0.15 6.77 -12.73
CA SER A 15 -0.69 7.56 -13.64
C SER A 15 -2.17 7.21 -13.51
N ALA A 16 -2.49 5.93 -13.28
CA ALA A 16 -3.87 5.47 -13.08
C ALA A 16 -4.45 5.92 -11.72
N ILE A 17 -3.63 5.97 -10.67
CA ILE A 17 -4.03 6.53 -9.37
C ILE A 17 -4.35 8.01 -9.52
N ASP A 18 -3.47 8.78 -10.16
CA ASP A 18 -3.65 10.23 -10.35
C ASP A 18 -4.88 10.55 -11.22
N ALA A 19 -5.19 9.68 -12.18
CA ALA A 19 -6.40 9.77 -13.00
C ALA A 19 -7.68 9.31 -12.27
N GLY A 20 -7.57 8.80 -11.04
CA GLY A 20 -8.72 8.34 -10.26
C GLY A 20 -9.32 7.00 -10.72
N LEU A 21 -8.58 6.17 -11.46
CA LEU A 21 -9.09 4.95 -12.12
C LEU A 21 -9.72 3.94 -11.14
N PHE A 22 -9.34 3.97 -9.87
CA PHE A 22 -9.70 2.93 -8.89
C PHE A 22 -10.86 3.31 -7.96
N ASP A 23 -11.57 4.44 -8.18
CA ASP A 23 -12.83 4.76 -7.50
C ASP A 23 -12.85 4.51 -5.97
N SER A 24 -11.76 4.88 -5.28
CA SER A 24 -11.53 4.69 -3.83
C SER A 24 -11.16 3.26 -3.37
N GLN A 25 -11.01 2.30 -4.28
CA GLN A 25 -10.45 0.99 -3.95
C GLN A 25 -8.97 1.12 -3.60
N VAL A 26 -8.60 0.60 -2.44
CA VAL A 26 -7.18 0.46 -2.07
C VAL A 26 -6.63 -0.72 -2.86
N VAL A 27 -5.71 -0.43 -3.77
CA VAL A 27 -5.06 -1.42 -4.62
C VAL A 27 -3.55 -1.36 -4.44
N GLU A 28 -2.88 -2.45 -4.78
CA GLU A 28 -1.42 -2.56 -4.78
C GLU A 28 -0.94 -3.22 -6.07
N LEU A 29 0.25 -2.79 -6.54
CA LEU A 29 0.93 -3.39 -7.68
C LEU A 29 1.90 -4.48 -7.20
N LEU A 30 1.57 -5.74 -7.47
CA LEU A 30 2.41 -6.89 -7.13
C LEU A 30 2.80 -7.65 -8.40
N GLN A 31 4.10 -7.70 -8.72
CA GLN A 31 4.64 -8.44 -9.88
C GLN A 31 3.92 -8.14 -11.21
N GLY A 32 3.50 -6.88 -11.41
CA GLY A 32 2.78 -6.44 -12.59
C GLY A 32 1.27 -6.71 -12.56
N ASP A 33 0.72 -7.23 -11.47
CA ASP A 33 -0.73 -7.39 -11.28
C ASP A 33 -1.26 -6.34 -10.30
N ILE A 34 -2.47 -5.84 -10.57
CA ILE A 34 -3.19 -4.97 -9.64
C ILE A 34 -4.05 -5.84 -8.75
N VAL A 35 -3.79 -5.80 -7.44
CA VAL A 35 -4.55 -6.54 -6.43
C VAL A 35 -5.30 -5.57 -5.53
N VAL A 36 -6.52 -5.92 -5.12
CA VAL A 36 -7.28 -5.13 -4.15
C VAL A 36 -6.85 -5.53 -2.75
N ILE A 37 -6.49 -4.55 -1.91
CA ILE A 37 -6.19 -4.79 -0.50
C ILE A 37 -7.51 -4.80 0.28
N VAL A 38 -7.69 -5.83 1.10
CA VAL A 38 -8.80 -5.90 2.05
C VAL A 38 -8.58 -4.87 3.16
N PRO A 39 -9.58 -4.07 3.54
CA PRO A 39 -9.42 -3.05 4.59
C PRO A 39 -8.86 -3.68 5.88
N GLU A 40 -7.87 -3.00 6.46
CA GLU A 40 -7.31 -3.40 7.75
C GLU A 40 -8.42 -3.41 8.81
N ARG A 41 -8.67 -4.57 9.39
CA ARG A 41 -9.65 -4.70 10.50
C ARG A 41 -9.06 -4.06 11.75
N GLU A 42 -9.95 -3.66 12.67
CA GLU A 42 -9.61 -2.94 13.91
C GLU A 42 -8.38 -3.48 14.69
N PRO A 43 -8.15 -4.81 14.82
CA PRO A 43 -6.93 -5.31 15.45
C PRO A 43 -5.64 -4.96 14.68
N HIS A 44 -5.65 -5.05 13.34
CA HIS A 44 -4.51 -4.72 12.49
C HIS A 44 -4.14 -3.23 12.61
N ALA A 45 -5.13 -2.35 12.53
CA ALA A 45 -4.92 -0.91 12.65
C ALA A 45 -4.33 -0.50 14.03
N CYS A 46 -4.81 -1.13 15.12
CA CYS A 46 -4.34 -0.87 16.48
C CYS A 46 -2.88 -1.29 16.68
N TYR A 47 -2.50 -2.50 16.25
CA TYR A 47 -1.13 -2.98 16.40
C TYR A 47 -0.15 -2.23 15.49
N SER A 48 -0.53 -1.92 14.24
CA SER A 48 0.28 -1.10 13.33
C SER A 48 0.58 0.28 13.92
N SER A 49 -0.42 0.94 14.51
CA SER A 49 -0.27 2.26 15.13
C SER A 49 0.68 2.22 16.33
N LYS A 50 0.48 1.27 17.26
CA LYS A 50 1.33 1.11 18.45
C LYS A 50 2.77 0.74 18.09
N GLY A 51 2.95 -0.13 17.09
CA GLY A 51 4.26 -0.48 16.56
C GLY A 51 4.99 0.72 15.97
N ALA A 52 4.29 1.53 15.17
CA ALA A 52 4.86 2.74 14.58
C ALA A 52 5.26 3.77 15.65
N GLU A 53 4.43 3.97 16.68
CA GLU A 53 4.74 4.87 17.81
C GLU A 53 6.00 4.41 18.57
N TYR A 54 6.09 3.10 18.87
CA TYR A 54 7.24 2.53 19.55
C TYR A 54 8.54 2.72 18.76
N LEU A 55 8.51 2.46 17.45
CA LEU A 55 9.67 2.65 16.57
C LEU A 55 10.06 4.13 16.46
N ARG A 56 9.08 5.03 16.34
CA ARG A 56 9.33 6.49 16.32
C ARG A 56 9.99 6.97 17.60
N ARG A 57 9.59 6.46 18.77
CA ARG A 57 10.25 6.78 20.04
C ARG A 57 11.71 6.33 20.04
N LEU A 58 11.97 5.04 19.75
CA LEU A 58 13.32 4.48 19.78
C LEU A 58 14.28 5.12 18.77
N LEU A 59 13.78 5.47 17.58
CA LEU A 59 14.60 6.00 16.49
C LEU A 59 14.66 7.53 16.48
N GLY A 60 13.59 8.21 16.88
CA GLY A 60 13.55 9.67 17.03
C GLY A 60 14.50 10.16 18.13
N GLU A 61 14.60 9.43 19.24
CA GLU A 61 15.59 9.71 20.30
C GLU A 61 17.04 9.51 19.83
N ARG A 62 17.28 8.70 18.79
CA ARG A 62 18.61 8.45 18.22
C ARG A 62 19.02 9.45 17.14
N ALA A 63 18.07 10.11 16.49
CA ALA A 63 18.32 11.11 15.45
C ALA A 63 18.54 12.53 16.01
N ALA A 64 18.18 12.77 17.28
CA ALA A 64 18.37 14.06 17.96
C ALA A 64 19.81 14.27 18.50
N LYS A 65 20.79 13.49 18.04
CA LYS A 65 22.18 13.51 18.49
C LYS A 65 23.12 13.99 17.40
#